data_AF-A0A1V9YSN8-F1
#
_entry.id   AF-A0A1V9YSN8-F1
#
_cell.length_a   1.000
_cell.length_b   1.000
_cell.length_c   1.000
_cell.angle_alpha   90.00
_cell.angle_beta   90.00
_cell.angle_gamma   90.00
#
_symmetry.space_group_name_H-M   'P 1'
#
loop_
_entity.id
_entity.type
_entity.pdbx_description
1 polymer ?
#
loop_
_entity_poly.entity_id
_entity_poly.type
_entity_poly.pdbx_seq_one_letter_code
_entity_poly.pdbx_strand_id
1 'polypeptide(L)'
;MATSPRGPSPRLRIDVDEDAGGRRGSSSPSTYKRYESGAVDDDDGTFEDSEATEGSNVQQLDGYKQTSRRGRLWAWRRRILVILVVAGCIAIVVIFILKLTVKNSSSNTSDGSSESSKAVPRGIIRDGLPDGPVDLAVGTNPTAYPPQRCKLPNYVSQDGKIYITGSNGFKQPIGIKGINWSGMETGNAIPYGLWTNTQNGTTVYEIASFLARNNFNSVRLPLCIESILKNRVPNTALLNTYSNRAINAKSYLTMISSLVKALAYRGISILLDLHVLSVSDPGPKWTSATIGQASYLAAVDALTKTFCNDDHWNIIGLDLKNAPSQMTWGDKTDTDWAVAAALIGNRMLGGCPNWLAFVEGVNAQHTMTLPNGVFASYYDWWGAGLQEVANYPLALETANKIVYAPHYYSPSVYPQKYLLANGTRVGDLIGAYTELDNATLKEVVFATADNMFGYLAKAEQAAIVLGEFGGLYTQDKHANYTVRRVIESCIAMVQQPGFAGGYVWSLNPESGYNYNPSDHVGLWQEGLIGPDWVSVNKPYLNALRELDNVPHLARWPCLS
;
A
#
# COMPACT_ATOMS: atom_id res chain seq x y z
N MET A 1 34.15 -73.71 4.15
CA MET A 1 33.11 -73.58 5.20
C MET A 1 32.75 -72.10 5.34
N ALA A 2 31.45 -71.80 5.27
CA ALA A 2 30.70 -70.64 5.80
C ALA A 2 31.33 -69.23 5.73
N THR A 3 30.89 -68.29 4.89
CA THR A 3 29.70 -67.39 5.01
C THR A 3 29.71 -66.42 6.22
N SER A 4 29.98 -65.13 5.94
CA SER A 4 29.29 -63.88 6.39
C SER A 4 29.02 -63.64 7.91
N PRO A 5 28.43 -62.51 8.34
CA PRO A 5 28.50 -61.11 7.89
C PRO A 5 28.66 -60.10 9.07
N ARG A 6 28.75 -58.81 8.72
CA ARG A 6 28.34 -57.68 9.56
C ARG A 6 26.90 -57.88 10.08
N GLY A 7 26.68 -57.59 11.35
CA GLY A 7 25.36 -57.57 11.98
C GLY A 7 25.22 -56.44 13.00
N PRO A 8 23.98 -55.98 13.25
CA PRO A 8 23.64 -54.68 13.81
C PRO A 8 23.24 -54.78 15.30
N SER A 9 23.00 -53.64 15.96
CA SER A 9 22.27 -53.63 17.24
C SER A 9 21.30 -52.45 17.34
N PRO A 10 20.12 -52.63 17.98
CA PRO A 10 18.89 -51.93 17.66
C PRO A 10 18.35 -51.03 18.77
N ARG A 11 17.37 -50.21 18.36
CA ARG A 11 16.26 -49.57 19.09
C ARG A 11 16.18 -49.82 20.61
N LEU A 12 16.16 -48.74 21.38
CA LEU A 12 15.38 -48.67 22.62
C LEU A 12 14.02 -48.01 22.34
N ARG A 13 12.96 -48.75 22.68
CA ARG A 13 11.63 -48.22 22.95
C ARG A 13 11.72 -47.28 24.15
N ILE A 14 11.02 -46.15 24.08
CA ILE A 14 10.59 -45.43 25.28
C ILE A 14 9.09 -45.67 25.35
N ASP A 15 8.71 -46.36 26.42
CA ASP A 15 7.32 -46.64 26.77
C ASP A 15 6.59 -45.32 27.10
N VAL A 16 5.32 -45.29 26.70
CA VAL A 16 4.39 -44.19 26.94
C VAL A 16 3.84 -44.35 28.35
N ASP A 17 4.28 -43.48 29.26
CA ASP A 17 3.54 -43.20 30.49
C ASP A 17 2.72 -41.93 30.29
N GLU A 18 1.40 -42.12 30.18
CA GLU A 18 0.42 -41.11 30.53
C GLU A 18 0.51 -40.87 32.05
N ASP A 19 0.97 -39.70 32.49
CA ASP A 19 0.09 -38.67 33.07
C ASP A 19 0.90 -37.50 33.67
N ALA A 20 0.22 -36.34 33.74
CA ALA A 20 0.56 -35.13 34.48
C ALA A 20 1.68 -34.19 33.96
N GLY A 21 1.23 -33.05 33.41
CA GLY A 21 1.89 -31.76 33.71
C GLY A 21 2.44 -30.95 32.53
N GLY A 22 1.54 -30.26 31.82
CA GLY A 22 1.73 -28.92 31.26
C GLY A 22 3.04 -28.57 30.56
N ARG A 23 3.05 -28.59 29.23
CA ARG A 23 3.81 -27.67 28.36
C ARG A 23 3.05 -27.49 27.05
N ARG A 24 2.25 -26.41 26.97
CA ARG A 24 1.75 -25.92 25.68
C ARG A 24 2.97 -25.44 24.89
N GLY A 25 3.28 -26.14 23.80
CA GLY A 25 4.24 -25.67 22.82
C GLY A 25 3.83 -24.29 22.31
N SER A 26 4.82 -23.41 22.12
CA SER A 26 4.62 -22.12 21.47
C SER A 26 4.02 -22.36 20.09
N SER A 27 2.77 -21.98 19.91
CA SER A 27 2.14 -21.92 18.59
C SER A 27 2.93 -20.95 17.72
N SER A 28 3.34 -21.39 16.53
CA SER A 28 3.67 -20.49 15.42
C SER A 28 2.53 -19.47 15.28
N PRO A 29 2.79 -18.19 14.98
CA PRO A 29 1.73 -17.23 14.68
C PRO A 29 1.03 -17.63 13.38
N SER A 30 0.12 -18.59 13.45
CA SER A 30 -0.71 -19.07 12.35
C SER A 30 -1.76 -18.03 11.93
N THR A 31 -1.94 -16.97 12.73
CA THR A 31 -2.90 -15.91 12.50
C THR A 31 -2.26 -14.55 12.74
N TYR A 32 -1.51 -14.02 11.78
CA TYR A 32 -1.53 -12.58 11.61
C TYR A 32 -2.87 -12.26 10.97
N LYS A 33 -3.75 -11.57 11.68
CA LYS A 33 -4.86 -10.87 11.02
C LYS A 33 -4.30 -9.59 10.40
N ARG A 34 -3.59 -9.72 9.27
CA ARG A 34 -3.36 -8.57 8.37
C ARG A 34 -4.66 -8.37 7.60
N TYR A 35 -5.46 -7.38 7.99
CA TYR A 35 -6.55 -6.88 7.16
C TYR A 35 -6.08 -5.64 6.42
N GLU A 36 -6.42 -5.66 5.14
CA GLU A 36 -6.33 -4.57 4.17
C GLU A 36 -6.90 -3.27 4.74
N SER A 37 -6.45 -2.16 4.18
CA SER A 37 -7.00 -0.83 4.41
C SER A 37 -8.54 -0.88 4.28
N GLY A 38 -9.24 -0.78 5.42
CA GLY A 38 -10.64 -1.14 5.56
C GLY A 38 -11.58 -0.45 4.57
N ALA A 39 -12.49 -1.23 3.99
CA ALA A 39 -13.77 -0.72 3.52
C ALA A 39 -14.75 -0.79 4.69
N VAL A 40 -15.50 0.29 4.89
CA VAL A 40 -16.66 0.32 5.78
C VAL A 40 -17.71 -0.59 5.15
N ASP A 41 -18.02 -1.73 5.78
CA ASP A 41 -19.24 -2.48 5.48
C ASP A 41 -20.39 -1.79 6.23
N ASP A 42 -21.44 -1.46 5.49
CA ASP A 42 -22.68 -0.87 6.01
C ASP A 42 -23.37 -1.84 6.99
N ASP A 43 -23.69 -1.30 8.16
CA ASP A 43 -24.38 -1.95 9.28
C ASP A 43 -25.87 -2.13 8.92
N ASP A 44 -26.29 -3.34 8.53
CA ASP A 44 -27.71 -3.68 8.34
C ASP A 44 -28.27 -4.18 9.68
N GLY A 45 -28.75 -3.23 10.48
CA GLY A 45 -29.37 -3.48 11.78
C GLY A 45 -30.71 -4.19 11.64
N THR A 46 -30.73 -5.44 12.07
CA THR A 46 -31.95 -6.20 12.36
C THR A 46 -32.76 -5.53 13.46
N PHE A 47 -34.03 -5.24 13.19
CA PHE A 47 -35.07 -5.09 14.23
C PHE A 47 -36.18 -6.10 13.94
N GLU A 48 -36.22 -7.15 14.75
CA GLU A 48 -37.46 -7.88 15.02
C GLU A 48 -38.33 -7.01 15.94
N ASP A 49 -39.61 -6.86 15.60
CA ASP A 49 -40.64 -6.82 16.63
C ASP A 49 -41.97 -7.34 16.07
N SER A 50 -42.56 -8.22 16.87
CA SER A 50 -43.83 -8.89 16.72
C SER A 50 -45.01 -7.94 16.94
N GLU A 51 -46.10 -8.10 16.17
CA GLU A 51 -47.44 -8.43 16.68
C GLU A 51 -48.49 -8.39 15.56
N ALA A 52 -49.42 -9.34 15.64
CA ALA A 52 -50.57 -9.49 14.76
C ALA A 52 -51.77 -8.71 15.33
N THR A 53 -52.60 -8.10 14.46
CA THR A 53 -54.02 -8.46 14.18
C THR A 53 -54.82 -7.30 13.56
N GLU A 54 -55.91 -7.69 12.88
CA GLU A 54 -57.11 -6.93 12.50
C GLU A 54 -57.11 -6.06 11.22
N GLY A 55 -57.54 -6.68 10.10
CA GLY A 55 -58.98 -6.81 9.83
C GLY A 55 -59.76 -5.54 9.45
N SER A 56 -59.77 -5.25 8.14
CA SER A 56 -60.88 -4.73 7.33
C SER A 56 -62.14 -4.18 8.02
N ASN A 57 -62.54 -2.94 7.68
CA ASN A 57 -63.90 -2.73 7.17
C ASN A 57 -64.07 -1.44 6.34
N VAL A 58 -64.84 -1.61 5.29
CA VAL A 58 -65.25 -0.68 4.24
C VAL A 58 -66.37 0.23 4.75
N GLN A 59 -66.38 1.51 4.35
CA GLN A 59 -67.62 2.19 3.95
C GLN A 59 -67.34 3.46 3.12
N GLN A 60 -67.80 3.41 1.88
CA GLN A 60 -67.91 4.49 0.92
C GLN A 60 -69.34 5.04 0.98
N LEU A 61 -69.53 6.36 1.05
CA LEU A 61 -70.79 7.00 0.67
C LEU A 61 -70.53 8.39 0.07
N ASP A 62 -71.07 8.58 -1.12
CA ASP A 62 -71.04 9.76 -1.97
C ASP A 62 -72.03 10.85 -1.54
N GLY A 63 -71.66 12.11 -1.86
CA GLY A 63 -72.56 13.10 -2.47
C GLY A 63 -73.47 13.94 -1.57
N TYR A 64 -73.34 15.28 -1.63
CA TYR A 64 -74.23 16.15 -2.42
C TYR A 64 -73.99 17.64 -2.10
N LYS A 65 -74.09 18.47 -3.15
CA LYS A 65 -73.93 19.93 -3.15
C LYS A 65 -75.10 20.64 -2.45
N GLN A 66 -74.82 21.74 -1.76
CA GLN A 66 -75.75 22.88 -1.75
C GLN A 66 -75.02 24.22 -1.67
N THR A 67 -75.22 25.02 -2.72
CA THR A 67 -74.80 26.42 -2.82
C THR A 67 -75.77 27.31 -2.05
N SER A 68 -75.27 28.32 -1.33
CA SER A 68 -76.06 29.51 -1.05
C SER A 68 -75.21 30.78 -1.23
N ARG A 69 -75.75 31.69 -2.06
CA ARG A 69 -75.22 33.01 -2.37
C ARG A 69 -75.57 33.97 -1.24
N ARG A 70 -74.58 34.52 -0.55
CA ARG A 70 -74.67 35.86 0.08
C ARG A 70 -73.26 36.41 0.28
N GLY A 71 -73.01 37.64 -0.19
CA GLY A 71 -71.73 38.34 0.00
C GLY A 71 -71.09 38.93 -1.25
N ARG A 72 -71.88 39.30 -2.26
CA ARG A 72 -71.43 40.02 -3.47
C ARG A 72 -71.13 41.49 -3.14
N LEU A 73 -70.14 41.74 -2.28
CA LEU A 73 -69.51 43.05 -1.99
C LEU A 73 -68.09 42.91 -1.41
N TRP A 74 -67.60 41.69 -1.15
CA TRP A 74 -66.26 41.41 -0.59
C TRP A 74 -65.22 40.88 -1.61
N ALA A 75 -65.62 40.67 -2.87
CA ALA A 75 -64.75 40.08 -3.90
C ALA A 75 -63.82 41.08 -4.61
N TRP A 76 -64.15 42.38 -4.60
CA TRP A 76 -63.36 43.41 -5.29
C TRP A 76 -62.13 43.86 -4.50
N ARG A 77 -62.23 43.92 -3.16
CA ARG A 77 -61.09 44.25 -2.28
C ARG A 77 -60.00 43.17 -2.29
N ARG A 78 -60.36 41.88 -2.41
CA ARG A 78 -59.40 40.77 -2.55
C ARG A 78 -58.69 40.75 -3.91
N ARG A 79 -59.35 41.17 -5.00
CA ARG A 79 -58.73 41.24 -6.33
C ARG A 79 -57.73 42.39 -6.46
N ILE A 80 -58.03 43.55 -5.86
CA ILE A 80 -57.10 44.68 -5.80
C ILE A 80 -55.88 44.34 -4.93
N LEU A 81 -56.08 43.65 -3.80
CA LEU A 81 -54.98 43.21 -2.94
C LEU A 81 -54.02 42.23 -3.65
N VAL A 82 -54.56 41.26 -4.40
CA VAL A 82 -53.74 40.30 -5.17
C VAL A 82 -52.98 40.99 -6.30
N ILE A 83 -53.59 41.95 -7.00
CA ILE A 83 -52.92 42.72 -8.06
C ILE A 83 -51.80 43.59 -7.48
N LEU A 84 -52.00 44.21 -6.31
CA LEU A 84 -50.96 45.00 -5.63
C LEU A 84 -49.80 44.14 -5.12
N VAL A 85 -50.08 42.94 -4.62
CA VAL A 85 -49.04 41.99 -4.19
C VAL A 85 -48.23 41.49 -5.39
N VAL A 86 -48.88 41.13 -6.50
CA VAL A 86 -48.19 40.70 -7.72
C VAL A 86 -47.37 41.84 -8.35
N ALA A 87 -47.90 43.06 -8.38
CA ALA A 87 -47.15 44.24 -8.84
C ALA A 87 -45.95 44.56 -7.93
N GLY A 88 -46.11 44.40 -6.61
CA GLY A 88 -45.03 44.54 -5.64
C GLY A 88 -43.92 43.49 -5.84
N CYS A 89 -44.28 42.22 -6.07
CA CYS A 89 -43.31 41.17 -6.37
C CYS A 89 -42.55 41.42 -7.67
N ILE A 90 -43.24 41.89 -8.72
CA ILE A 90 -42.60 42.22 -10.00
C ILE A 90 -41.65 43.42 -9.83
N ALA A 91 -42.06 44.47 -9.09
CA ALA A 91 -41.19 45.61 -8.81
C ALA A 91 -39.94 45.22 -8.02
N ILE A 92 -40.06 44.32 -7.03
CA ILE A 92 -38.92 43.80 -6.27
C ILE A 92 -37.97 43.01 -7.17
N VAL A 93 -38.49 42.15 -8.05
CA VAL A 93 -37.66 41.39 -9.01
C VAL A 93 -36.97 42.33 -10.00
N VAL A 94 -37.65 43.35 -10.52
CA VAL A 94 -37.05 44.34 -11.42
C VAL A 94 -35.99 45.18 -10.72
N ILE A 95 -36.21 45.58 -9.46
CA ILE A 95 -35.20 46.29 -8.66
C ILE A 95 -34.01 45.37 -8.35
N PHE A 96 -34.23 44.08 -8.11
CA PHE A 96 -33.17 43.11 -7.88
C PHE A 96 -32.35 42.84 -9.15
N ILE A 97 -33.01 42.73 -10.32
CA ILE A 97 -32.37 42.62 -11.63
C ILE A 97 -31.58 43.91 -11.92
N LEU A 98 -32.18 45.10 -11.75
CA LEU A 98 -31.48 46.37 -11.96
C LEU A 98 -30.29 46.55 -11.01
N LYS A 99 -30.38 46.12 -9.75
CA LYS A 99 -29.24 46.09 -8.82
C LYS A 99 -28.16 45.10 -9.26
N LEU A 100 -28.52 43.94 -9.82
CA LEU A 100 -27.56 42.99 -10.40
C LEU A 100 -26.91 43.56 -11.67
N THR A 101 -27.65 44.28 -12.51
CA THR A 101 -27.13 44.90 -13.75
C THR A 101 -26.25 46.12 -13.45
N VAL A 102 -26.57 46.92 -12.44
CA VAL A 102 -25.76 48.06 -11.98
C VAL A 102 -24.51 47.59 -11.22
N LYS A 103 -24.60 46.48 -10.46
CA LYS A 103 -23.43 45.81 -9.86
C LYS A 103 -22.50 45.20 -10.94
N ASN A 104 -23.06 44.76 -12.08
CA ASN A 104 -22.29 44.30 -13.24
C ASN A 104 -21.79 45.42 -14.17
N SER A 105 -22.33 46.64 -14.11
CA SER A 105 -21.93 47.74 -15.01
C SER A 105 -20.86 48.67 -14.41
N SER A 106 -20.47 48.47 -13.14
CA SER A 106 -19.47 49.31 -12.45
C SER A 106 -18.06 48.70 -12.42
N SER A 107 -17.78 47.66 -13.21
CA SER A 107 -16.47 46.98 -13.21
C SER A 107 -15.81 46.85 -14.59
N ASN A 108 -16.08 47.77 -15.52
CA ASN A 108 -15.35 47.88 -16.78
C ASN A 108 -14.73 49.27 -16.93
N THR A 109 -13.67 49.51 -16.16
CA THR A 109 -12.59 50.41 -16.60
C THR A 109 -11.30 49.63 -16.49
N SER A 110 -10.67 49.47 -17.64
CA SER A 110 -9.42 48.78 -17.88
C SER A 110 -8.28 49.50 -17.15
N ASP A 111 -7.71 48.84 -16.16
CA ASP A 111 -6.30 49.05 -15.79
C ASP A 111 -5.65 47.68 -15.58
N GLY A 112 -4.46 47.53 -16.14
CA GLY A 112 -3.81 46.24 -16.33
C GLY A 112 -3.21 45.66 -15.06
N SER A 113 -3.92 44.75 -14.41
CA SER A 113 -3.32 43.67 -13.61
C SER A 113 -4.36 42.57 -13.38
N SER A 114 -4.23 41.45 -14.09
CA SER A 114 -5.09 40.29 -13.88
C SER A 114 -4.76 39.61 -12.54
N GLU A 115 -5.31 40.11 -11.45
CA GLU A 115 -5.51 39.27 -10.26
C GLU A 115 -6.67 38.32 -10.56
N SER A 116 -6.33 37.23 -11.24
CA SER A 116 -7.08 35.98 -11.14
C SER A 116 -7.31 35.73 -9.66
N SER A 117 -8.57 35.70 -9.21
CA SER A 117 -8.93 35.10 -7.92
C SER A 117 -8.43 33.66 -7.95
N LYS A 118 -7.21 33.42 -7.44
CA LYS A 118 -6.58 32.11 -7.41
C LYS A 118 -7.53 31.19 -6.65
N ALA A 119 -8.21 30.29 -7.37
CA ALA A 119 -8.98 29.24 -6.73
C ALA A 119 -8.05 28.55 -5.74
N VAL A 120 -8.44 28.45 -4.46
CA VAL A 120 -7.66 27.73 -3.46
C VAL A 120 -7.48 26.30 -3.99
N PRO A 121 -6.25 25.85 -4.26
CA PRO A 121 -6.08 24.54 -4.84
C PRO A 121 -6.60 23.47 -3.88
N ARG A 122 -7.45 22.57 -4.38
CA ARG A 122 -8.01 21.47 -3.58
C ARG A 122 -7.09 20.26 -3.66
N GLY A 123 -7.02 19.51 -2.56
CA GLY A 123 -6.26 18.26 -2.48
C GLY A 123 -4.74 18.40 -2.36
N ILE A 124 -4.20 19.61 -2.10
CA ILE A 124 -2.75 19.80 -1.89
C ILE A 124 -2.29 19.03 -0.67
N ILE A 125 -1.19 18.28 -0.80
CA ILE A 125 -0.53 17.67 0.35
C ILE A 125 0.35 18.73 1.03
N ARG A 126 0.07 19.01 2.29
CA ARG A 126 0.65 20.11 3.09
C ARG A 126 1.98 19.70 3.74
N ASP A 127 2.96 19.39 2.91
CA ASP A 127 4.34 19.07 3.32
C ASP A 127 5.16 20.32 3.68
N GLY A 128 4.70 21.50 3.26
CA GLY A 128 5.36 22.79 3.51
C GLY A 128 6.51 23.09 2.56
N LEU A 129 6.63 22.34 1.46
CA LEU A 129 7.60 22.60 0.40
C LEU A 129 6.92 23.35 -0.76
N PRO A 130 7.63 24.28 -1.42
CA PRO A 130 7.10 24.95 -2.60
C PRO A 130 7.02 23.98 -3.79
N ASP A 131 6.15 24.31 -4.75
CA ASP A 131 6.10 23.60 -6.02
C ASP A 131 7.39 23.81 -6.82
N GLY A 132 7.79 22.78 -7.56
CA GLY A 132 8.94 22.85 -8.45
C GLY A 132 8.64 23.73 -9.69
N PRO A 133 9.67 24.21 -10.40
CA PRO A 133 9.52 25.10 -11.56
C PRO A 133 8.82 24.49 -12.79
N VAL A 134 8.44 23.20 -12.73
CA VAL A 134 7.77 22.44 -13.82
C VAL A 134 6.30 22.14 -13.47
N ASP A 135 5.79 22.70 -12.38
CA ASP A 135 4.48 22.37 -11.88
C ASP A 135 3.41 23.24 -12.56
N LEU A 136 2.34 22.58 -13.04
CA LEU A 136 1.09 23.28 -13.23
C LEU A 136 0.73 23.89 -11.88
N ALA A 137 0.18 25.10 -11.86
CA ALA A 137 -0.28 25.69 -10.61
C ALA A 137 -1.11 24.65 -9.84
N VAL A 138 -0.85 24.46 -8.55
CA VAL A 138 -1.50 23.42 -7.76
C VAL A 138 -3.01 23.51 -7.95
N GLY A 139 -3.69 22.37 -8.06
CA GLY A 139 -5.14 22.31 -8.33
C GLY A 139 -5.50 22.35 -9.83
N THR A 140 -4.54 22.64 -10.71
CA THR A 140 -4.69 22.45 -12.16
C THR A 140 -4.12 21.09 -12.56
N ASN A 141 -4.87 20.03 -12.24
CA ASN A 141 -4.48 18.68 -12.65
C ASN A 141 -4.44 18.55 -14.19
N PRO A 142 -3.50 17.80 -14.75
CA PRO A 142 -3.43 17.59 -16.19
C PRO A 142 -4.68 16.88 -16.70
N THR A 143 -5.13 17.25 -17.90
CA THR A 143 -6.15 16.51 -18.66
C THR A 143 -5.57 15.26 -19.31
N ALA A 144 -4.26 15.25 -19.58
CA ALA A 144 -3.48 14.12 -20.05
C ALA A 144 -2.01 14.30 -19.66
N TYR A 145 -1.28 13.21 -19.44
CA TYR A 145 0.18 13.25 -19.31
C TYR A 145 0.83 13.24 -20.69
N PRO A 146 1.81 14.13 -20.96
CA PRO A 146 2.43 14.20 -22.27
C PRO A 146 3.22 12.91 -22.55
N PRO A 147 3.20 12.42 -23.80
CA PRO A 147 3.97 11.24 -24.19
C PRO A 147 5.46 11.54 -24.01
N GLN A 148 6.13 10.75 -23.18
CA GLN A 148 7.52 11.02 -22.79
C GLN A 148 8.53 10.61 -23.88
N ARG A 149 8.11 9.84 -24.91
CA ARG A 149 8.97 9.28 -25.97
C ARG A 149 10.18 8.50 -25.42
N CYS A 150 10.06 7.89 -24.25
CA CYS A 150 11.12 7.10 -23.64
C CYS A 150 11.21 5.71 -24.26
N LYS A 151 12.32 5.02 -24.02
CA LYS A 151 12.53 3.61 -24.25
C LYS A 151 12.49 2.83 -22.95
N LEU A 152 11.83 1.67 -22.97
CA LEU A 152 11.87 0.72 -21.85
C LEU A 152 13.33 0.28 -21.62
N PRO A 153 13.98 0.68 -20.49
CA PRO A 153 15.33 0.25 -20.19
C PRO A 153 15.35 -1.24 -19.87
N ASN A 154 16.51 -1.86 -19.98
CA ASN A 154 16.74 -3.16 -19.38
C ASN A 154 17.27 -2.95 -17.95
N TYR A 155 16.52 -3.43 -16.97
CA TYR A 155 16.90 -3.36 -15.56
C TYR A 155 17.67 -4.61 -15.17
N VAL A 156 18.79 -4.45 -14.48
CA VAL A 156 19.63 -5.57 -14.04
C VAL A 156 20.06 -5.40 -12.59
N SER A 157 20.15 -6.51 -11.88
CA SER A 157 20.60 -6.63 -10.49
C SER A 157 21.91 -7.41 -10.47
N GLN A 158 22.99 -6.75 -10.08
CA GLN A 158 24.34 -7.32 -10.00
C GLN A 158 25.21 -6.48 -9.08
N ASP A 159 26.26 -7.06 -8.50
CA ASP A 159 27.24 -6.34 -7.66
C ASP A 159 26.56 -5.58 -6.50
N GLY A 160 25.54 -6.20 -5.90
CA GLY A 160 24.73 -5.62 -4.82
C GLY A 160 23.90 -4.39 -5.22
N LYS A 161 23.73 -4.10 -6.51
CA LYS A 161 23.11 -2.87 -7.03
C LYS A 161 22.09 -3.15 -8.12
N ILE A 162 21.14 -2.22 -8.26
CA ILE A 162 20.24 -2.17 -9.41
C ILE A 162 20.84 -1.21 -10.43
N TYR A 163 20.88 -1.62 -11.69
CA TYR A 163 21.32 -0.80 -12.81
C TYR A 163 20.21 -0.64 -13.84
N ILE A 164 20.17 0.56 -14.40
CA ILE A 164 19.38 0.91 -15.58
C ILE A 164 20.31 0.81 -16.77
N THR A 165 19.98 -0.03 -17.74
CA THR A 165 20.77 -0.21 -18.97
C THR A 165 19.99 0.21 -20.21
N GLY A 166 20.60 1.06 -21.02
CA GLY A 166 20.07 1.52 -22.31
C GLY A 166 20.73 0.79 -23.49
N SER A 167 20.06 0.77 -24.64
CA SER A 167 20.57 0.14 -25.87
C SER A 167 21.82 0.81 -26.44
N ASN A 168 22.09 2.06 -26.07
CA ASN A 168 23.26 2.85 -26.47
C ASN A 168 24.50 2.64 -25.56
N GLY A 169 24.49 1.63 -24.70
CA GLY A 169 25.55 1.38 -23.72
C GLY A 169 25.45 2.21 -22.45
N PHE A 170 24.38 3.01 -22.28
CA PHE A 170 24.08 3.66 -21.01
C PHE A 170 23.95 2.62 -19.89
N LYS A 171 24.63 2.85 -18.77
CA LYS A 171 24.53 2.03 -17.56
C LYS A 171 24.68 2.93 -16.34
N GLN A 172 23.65 2.99 -15.50
CA GLN A 172 23.64 3.80 -14.29
C GLN A 172 23.13 2.99 -13.10
N PRO A 173 23.85 2.93 -11.96
CA PRO A 173 23.30 2.37 -10.73
C PRO A 173 22.20 3.27 -10.18
N ILE A 174 21.20 2.69 -9.53
CA ILE A 174 20.11 3.43 -8.90
C ILE A 174 19.76 2.84 -7.53
N GLY A 175 19.60 3.72 -6.55
CA GLY A 175 19.06 3.41 -5.23
C GLY A 175 17.56 3.72 -5.15
N ILE A 176 16.85 3.05 -4.24
CA ILE A 176 15.40 3.16 -4.08
C ILE A 176 15.06 3.81 -2.74
N LYS A 177 14.50 5.03 -2.80
CA LYS A 177 13.70 5.61 -1.72
C LYS A 177 12.24 5.39 -2.09
N GLY A 178 11.70 4.27 -1.63
CA GLY A 178 10.39 3.77 -2.01
C GLY A 178 9.30 4.00 -0.97
N ILE A 179 8.05 4.00 -1.42
CA ILE A 179 6.85 4.01 -0.57
C ILE A 179 5.85 2.98 -1.10
N ASN A 180 5.13 2.30 -0.21
CA ASN A 180 3.98 1.47 -0.58
C ASN A 180 2.72 2.35 -0.68
N TRP A 181 1.93 2.17 -1.75
CA TRP A 181 0.64 2.85 -1.93
C TRP A 181 -0.48 1.83 -2.14
N SER A 182 -1.21 1.52 -1.07
CA SER A 182 -2.19 0.43 -1.03
C SER A 182 -3.60 0.86 -1.50
N GLY A 183 -4.45 -0.12 -1.73
CA GLY A 183 -5.86 0.00 -2.10
C GLY A 183 -6.26 -0.82 -3.33
N MET A 184 -5.31 -1.13 -4.22
CA MET A 184 -5.60 -1.91 -5.44
C MET A 184 -5.71 -3.41 -5.18
N GLU A 185 -5.08 -3.92 -4.13
CA GLU A 185 -5.21 -5.30 -3.64
C GLU A 185 -6.61 -5.57 -3.05
N THR A 186 -7.31 -4.53 -2.60
CA THR A 186 -8.58 -4.67 -1.89
C THR A 186 -9.78 -4.82 -2.81
N GLY A 187 -10.96 -5.05 -2.21
CA GLY A 187 -12.25 -5.05 -2.92
C GLY A 187 -12.55 -3.76 -3.70
N ASN A 188 -11.95 -2.63 -3.32
CA ASN A 188 -12.11 -1.36 -4.02
C ASN A 188 -11.33 -1.29 -5.34
N ALA A 189 -10.28 -2.11 -5.51
CA ALA A 189 -9.50 -2.22 -6.73
C ALA A 189 -8.96 -0.87 -7.27
N ILE A 190 -8.69 0.07 -6.37
CA ILE A 190 -8.21 1.43 -6.66
C ILE A 190 -7.29 1.88 -5.51
N PRO A 191 -6.15 2.55 -5.78
CA PRO A 191 -5.35 3.04 -4.67
C PRO A 191 -6.10 4.17 -3.94
N TYR A 192 -5.93 4.25 -2.63
CA TYR A 192 -6.69 5.21 -1.81
C TYR A 192 -6.16 6.64 -1.97
N GLY A 193 -7.00 7.59 -1.57
CA GLY A 193 -6.72 9.02 -1.58
C GLY A 193 -7.33 9.79 -2.75
N LEU A 194 -7.77 9.15 -3.83
CA LEU A 194 -8.07 9.81 -5.11
C LEU A 194 -9.43 10.55 -5.21
N TRP A 195 -10.19 10.63 -4.12
CA TRP A 195 -11.56 11.16 -4.10
C TRP A 195 -11.68 12.68 -3.95
N THR A 196 -10.55 13.43 -3.94
CA THR A 196 -10.45 14.89 -3.68
C THR A 196 -11.77 15.66 -3.64
N ASN A 197 -12.10 16.26 -2.52
CA ASN A 197 -13.24 17.17 -2.39
C ASN A 197 -12.85 18.43 -1.58
N THR A 198 -13.81 19.15 -1.02
CA THR A 198 -13.54 20.36 -0.22
C THR A 198 -13.02 20.07 1.18
N GLN A 199 -13.15 18.85 1.67
CA GLN A 199 -12.82 18.42 3.03
C GLN A 199 -11.54 17.57 3.06
N ASN A 200 -11.41 16.58 2.17
CA ASN A 200 -10.32 15.61 2.18
C ASN A 200 -10.03 15.04 0.78
N GLY A 201 -9.05 14.14 0.71
CA GLY A 201 -8.65 13.48 -0.52
C GLY A 201 -7.69 14.34 -1.35
N THR A 202 -6.92 13.67 -2.19
CA THR A 202 -5.91 14.25 -3.07
C THR A 202 -6.00 13.65 -4.48
N THR A 203 -5.09 14.03 -5.37
CA THR A 203 -5.04 13.57 -6.75
C THR A 203 -3.78 12.76 -7.00
N VAL A 204 -3.79 11.97 -8.06
CA VAL A 204 -2.59 11.25 -8.49
C VAL A 204 -1.44 12.23 -8.81
N TYR A 205 -1.77 13.40 -9.34
CA TYR A 205 -0.80 14.43 -9.69
C TYR A 205 -0.14 14.97 -8.43
N GLU A 206 -0.92 15.27 -7.40
CA GLU A 206 -0.39 15.77 -6.14
C GLU A 206 0.39 14.71 -5.39
N ILE A 207 -0.06 13.44 -5.38
CA ILE A 207 0.73 12.33 -4.82
C ILE A 207 2.09 12.23 -5.52
N ALA A 208 2.12 12.19 -6.86
CA ALA A 208 3.37 12.12 -7.61
C ALA A 208 4.27 13.35 -7.34
N SER A 209 3.67 14.53 -7.15
CA SER A 209 4.39 15.78 -6.85
C SER A 209 4.96 15.77 -5.44
N PHE A 210 4.17 15.38 -4.44
CA PHE A 210 4.60 15.21 -3.05
C PHE A 210 5.76 14.23 -2.93
N LEU A 211 5.66 13.07 -3.58
CA LEU A 211 6.73 12.08 -3.61
C LEU A 211 8.01 12.66 -4.23
N ALA A 212 7.89 13.33 -5.37
CA ALA A 212 9.02 13.95 -6.05
C ALA A 212 9.67 15.12 -5.27
N ARG A 213 8.89 15.93 -4.55
CA ARG A 213 9.37 17.02 -3.67
C ARG A 213 10.13 16.47 -2.46
N ASN A 214 9.78 15.27 -2.00
CA ASN A 214 10.38 14.59 -0.85
C ASN A 214 11.35 13.47 -1.27
N ASN A 215 11.86 13.51 -2.50
CA ASN A 215 12.87 12.60 -3.07
C ASN A 215 12.51 11.11 -3.10
N PHE A 216 11.24 10.74 -2.90
CA PHE A 216 10.78 9.39 -3.20
C PHE A 216 10.84 9.16 -4.71
N ASN A 217 11.47 8.06 -5.12
CA ASN A 217 11.69 7.74 -6.52
C ASN A 217 11.05 6.43 -6.96
N SER A 218 10.40 5.68 -6.07
CA SER A 218 9.67 4.46 -6.43
C SER A 218 8.40 4.27 -5.63
N VAL A 219 7.38 3.69 -6.24
CA VAL A 219 6.14 3.22 -5.60
C VAL A 219 6.03 1.71 -5.74
N ARG A 220 5.91 0.98 -4.62
CA ARG A 220 5.44 -0.42 -4.63
C ARG A 220 3.92 -0.39 -4.58
N LEU A 221 3.28 -1.02 -5.56
CA LEU A 221 1.84 -0.99 -5.78
C LEU A 221 1.25 -2.39 -5.53
N PRO A 222 0.69 -2.65 -4.34
CA PRO A 222 0.00 -3.90 -4.03
C PRO A 222 -1.16 -4.18 -4.97
N LEU A 223 -1.21 -5.38 -5.55
CA LEU A 223 -2.24 -5.83 -6.49
C LEU A 223 -2.91 -7.13 -6.02
N CYS A 224 -4.07 -7.41 -6.62
CA CYS A 224 -4.84 -8.63 -6.41
C CYS A 224 -4.85 -9.48 -7.66
N ILE A 225 -4.44 -10.75 -7.56
CA ILE A 225 -4.39 -11.69 -8.68
C ILE A 225 -5.76 -11.85 -9.34
N GLU A 226 -6.80 -12.06 -8.54
CA GLU A 226 -8.18 -12.15 -9.04
C GLU A 226 -8.61 -10.87 -9.78
N SER A 227 -8.28 -9.69 -9.25
CA SER A 227 -8.62 -8.40 -9.89
C SER A 227 -7.91 -8.22 -11.22
N ILE A 228 -6.66 -8.70 -11.36
CA ILE A 228 -5.93 -8.72 -12.64
C ILE A 228 -6.65 -9.63 -13.63
N LEU A 229 -6.96 -10.87 -13.23
CA LEU A 229 -7.60 -11.87 -14.09
C LEU A 229 -8.99 -11.44 -14.57
N LYS A 230 -9.77 -10.83 -13.68
CA LYS A 230 -11.11 -10.30 -13.99
C LYS A 230 -11.06 -8.92 -14.64
N ASN A 231 -9.88 -8.28 -14.71
CA ASN A 231 -9.70 -6.88 -15.06
C ASN A 231 -10.73 -5.98 -14.36
N ARG A 232 -10.92 -6.22 -13.05
CA ARG A 232 -12.01 -5.67 -12.21
C ARG A 232 -12.12 -4.15 -12.40
N VAL A 233 -13.34 -3.66 -12.57
CA VAL A 233 -13.59 -2.22 -12.64
C VAL A 233 -13.32 -1.60 -11.26
N PRO A 234 -12.41 -0.62 -11.15
CA PRO A 234 -12.14 0.09 -9.89
C PRO A 234 -13.40 0.74 -9.31
N ASN A 235 -13.47 0.86 -7.98
CA ASN A 235 -14.53 1.62 -7.32
C ASN A 235 -14.40 3.12 -7.62
N THR A 236 -15.13 3.59 -8.64
CA THR A 236 -15.07 4.98 -9.09
C THR A 236 -15.64 5.99 -8.10
N ALA A 237 -16.36 5.55 -7.05
CA ALA A 237 -16.78 6.44 -5.96
C ALA A 237 -15.58 7.01 -5.17
N LEU A 238 -14.45 6.29 -5.18
CA LEU A 238 -13.19 6.73 -4.57
C LEU A 238 -12.31 7.54 -5.53
N LEU A 239 -12.84 7.93 -6.69
CA LEU A 239 -12.12 8.71 -7.70
C LEU A 239 -12.90 9.97 -8.05
N ASN A 240 -12.33 11.14 -7.74
CA ASN A 240 -12.82 12.38 -8.33
C ASN A 240 -12.29 12.52 -9.75
N THR A 241 -13.11 12.22 -10.75
CA THR A 241 -12.75 12.28 -12.18
C THR A 241 -12.60 13.71 -12.71
N TYR A 242 -13.25 14.70 -12.09
CA TYR A 242 -13.08 16.12 -12.45
C TYR A 242 -11.69 16.64 -12.08
N SER A 243 -11.17 16.20 -10.93
CA SER A 243 -9.81 16.48 -10.48
C SER A 243 -8.80 15.56 -11.15
N ASN A 244 -9.10 14.28 -11.33
CA ASN A 244 -8.19 13.29 -11.94
C ASN A 244 -8.53 13.02 -13.42
N ARG A 245 -8.59 14.07 -14.25
CA ARG A 245 -9.05 13.95 -15.67
C ARG A 245 -8.17 13.04 -16.54
N ALA A 246 -6.88 12.97 -16.25
CA ALA A 246 -5.94 12.10 -16.95
C ALA A 246 -6.03 10.62 -16.54
N ILE A 247 -6.83 10.28 -15.51
CA ILE A 247 -6.96 8.90 -15.02
C ILE A 247 -8.09 8.18 -15.76
N ASN A 248 -7.76 7.00 -16.29
CA ASN A 248 -8.73 6.09 -16.87
C ASN A 248 -8.96 4.90 -15.92
N ALA A 249 -10.11 4.90 -15.24
CA ALA A 249 -10.52 3.83 -14.34
C ALA A 249 -11.59 2.90 -14.96
N LYS A 250 -11.55 2.67 -16.29
CA LYS A 250 -12.49 1.75 -16.96
C LYS A 250 -12.26 0.28 -16.58
N SER A 251 -11.05 -0.06 -16.16
CA SER A 251 -10.66 -1.42 -15.80
C SER A 251 -9.41 -1.40 -14.92
N TYR A 252 -9.12 -2.51 -14.24
CA TYR A 252 -7.95 -2.64 -13.38
C TYR A 252 -6.63 -2.29 -14.09
N LEU A 253 -6.40 -2.88 -15.27
CA LEU A 253 -5.18 -2.66 -16.05
C LEU A 253 -5.08 -1.23 -16.60
N THR A 254 -6.21 -0.60 -16.96
CA THR A 254 -6.20 0.81 -17.42
C THR A 254 -5.96 1.79 -16.27
N MET A 255 -6.42 1.45 -15.07
CA MET A 255 -6.09 2.21 -13.85
C MET A 255 -4.59 2.14 -13.56
N ILE A 256 -4.00 0.93 -13.54
CA ILE A 256 -2.55 0.75 -13.38
C ILE A 256 -1.79 1.56 -14.45
N SER A 257 -2.16 1.45 -15.73
CA SER A 257 -1.56 2.21 -16.82
C SER A 257 -1.56 3.73 -16.56
N SER A 258 -2.68 4.25 -16.04
CA SER A 258 -2.82 5.68 -15.74
C SER A 258 -1.92 6.13 -14.58
N LEU A 259 -1.79 5.31 -13.53
CA LEU A 259 -0.88 5.54 -12.41
C LEU A 259 0.59 5.53 -12.86
N VAL A 260 0.95 4.54 -13.71
CA VAL A 260 2.30 4.41 -14.30
C VAL A 260 2.68 5.69 -15.03
N LYS A 261 1.80 6.19 -15.90
CA LYS A 261 2.04 7.42 -16.68
C LYS A 261 2.13 8.67 -15.80
N ALA A 262 1.32 8.75 -14.74
CA ALA A 262 1.36 9.86 -13.80
C ALA A 262 2.68 9.90 -13.00
N LEU A 263 3.16 8.75 -12.55
CA LEU A 263 4.43 8.63 -11.82
C LEU A 263 5.65 8.79 -12.75
N ALA A 264 5.55 8.29 -13.99
CA ALA A 264 6.57 8.48 -15.02
C ALA A 264 6.85 9.96 -15.31
N TYR A 265 5.79 10.79 -15.32
CA TYR A 265 5.91 12.25 -15.50
C TYR A 265 6.81 12.92 -14.45
N ARG A 266 6.98 12.28 -13.29
CA ARG A 266 7.85 12.74 -12.19
C ARG A 266 9.16 11.95 -12.07
N GLY A 267 9.44 11.03 -12.99
CA GLY A 267 10.61 10.15 -12.91
C GLY A 267 10.55 9.20 -11.72
N ILE A 268 9.34 8.75 -11.35
CA ILE A 268 9.10 7.80 -10.26
C ILE A 268 8.77 6.43 -10.87
N SER A 269 9.48 5.39 -10.43
CA SER A 269 9.22 4.01 -10.87
C SER A 269 8.04 3.38 -10.16
N ILE A 270 7.54 2.27 -10.74
CA ILE A 270 6.56 1.39 -10.10
C ILE A 270 7.11 -0.04 -10.04
N LEU A 271 7.05 -0.62 -8.84
CA LEU A 271 7.14 -2.07 -8.62
C LEU A 271 5.71 -2.60 -8.48
N LEU A 272 5.29 -3.48 -9.38
CA LEU A 272 3.97 -4.12 -9.29
C LEU A 272 4.06 -5.30 -8.34
N ASP A 273 3.29 -5.28 -7.27
CA ASP A 273 3.37 -6.30 -6.23
C ASP A 273 2.17 -7.24 -6.28
N LEU A 274 2.44 -8.54 -6.45
CA LEU A 274 1.41 -9.57 -6.43
C LEU A 274 1.01 -9.88 -4.97
N HIS A 275 0.22 -8.99 -4.39
CA HIS A 275 -0.01 -8.92 -2.95
C HIS A 275 -0.90 -10.05 -2.41
N VAL A 276 -2.13 -10.12 -2.92
CA VAL A 276 -3.16 -11.08 -2.49
C VAL A 276 -3.66 -11.93 -3.65
N LEU A 277 -4.17 -13.13 -3.35
CA LEU A 277 -4.77 -13.99 -4.36
C LEU A 277 -6.18 -13.49 -4.71
N SER A 278 -6.94 -13.12 -3.70
CA SER A 278 -8.26 -12.49 -3.81
C SER A 278 -8.50 -11.57 -2.61
N VAL A 279 -9.61 -10.84 -2.61
CA VAL A 279 -10.01 -9.93 -1.51
C VAL A 279 -10.26 -10.66 -0.18
N SER A 280 -10.43 -11.99 -0.22
CA SER A 280 -10.65 -12.84 0.96
C SER A 280 -9.52 -13.85 1.18
N ASP A 281 -8.51 -13.87 0.30
CA ASP A 281 -7.39 -14.79 0.35
C ASP A 281 -6.08 -13.99 0.30
N PRO A 282 -5.47 -13.69 1.48
CA PRO A 282 -4.23 -12.92 1.56
C PRO A 282 -3.04 -13.66 0.95
N GLY A 283 -3.18 -14.95 0.63
CA GLY A 283 -2.14 -15.74 -0.01
C GLY A 283 -0.93 -15.97 0.89
N PRO A 284 -1.06 -16.73 2.01
CA PRO A 284 0.12 -17.20 2.75
C PRO A 284 1.02 -18.12 1.89
N LYS A 285 0.48 -18.62 0.78
CA LYS A 285 1.16 -19.26 -0.36
C LYS A 285 0.82 -18.49 -1.64
N TRP A 286 1.57 -18.75 -2.72
CA TRP A 286 1.28 -18.16 -4.04
C TRP A 286 0.07 -18.77 -4.77
N THR A 287 -0.43 -19.94 -4.32
CA THR A 287 -1.64 -20.57 -4.86
C THR A 287 -2.59 -20.98 -3.75
N SER A 288 -3.85 -21.17 -4.12
CA SER A 288 -4.90 -21.72 -3.28
C SER A 288 -5.85 -22.61 -4.10
N ALA A 289 -6.89 -23.13 -3.46
CA ALA A 289 -7.89 -23.95 -4.16
C ALA A 289 -8.66 -23.17 -5.25
N THR A 290 -8.77 -21.84 -5.12
CA THR A 290 -9.47 -20.97 -6.08
C THR A 290 -8.52 -20.35 -7.10
N ILE A 291 -7.30 -20.01 -6.69
CA ILE A 291 -6.24 -19.47 -7.56
C ILE A 291 -5.14 -20.52 -7.69
N GLY A 292 -5.26 -21.38 -8.70
CA GLY A 292 -4.23 -22.34 -9.06
C GLY A 292 -3.06 -21.70 -9.82
N GLN A 293 -1.98 -22.47 -9.99
CA GLN A 293 -0.76 -22.05 -10.70
C GLN A 293 -1.04 -21.46 -12.09
N ALA A 294 -1.90 -22.10 -12.90
CA ALA A 294 -2.22 -21.61 -14.24
C ALA A 294 -2.88 -20.22 -14.20
N SER A 295 -3.79 -19.99 -13.25
CA SER A 295 -4.43 -18.69 -13.05
C SER A 295 -3.43 -17.63 -12.59
N TYR A 296 -2.54 -17.97 -11.66
CA TYR A 296 -1.50 -17.05 -11.20
C TYR A 296 -0.57 -16.61 -12.35
N LEU A 297 -0.09 -17.57 -13.14
CA LEU A 297 0.76 -17.28 -14.30
C LEU A 297 -0.01 -16.52 -15.41
N ALA A 298 -1.32 -16.74 -15.55
CA ALA A 298 -2.14 -15.94 -16.46
C ALA A 298 -2.27 -14.47 -16.02
N ALA A 299 -2.23 -14.18 -14.72
CA ALA A 299 -2.18 -12.81 -14.22
C ALA A 299 -0.83 -12.15 -14.56
N VAL A 300 0.28 -12.88 -14.40
CA VAL A 300 1.63 -12.44 -14.83
C VAL A 300 1.65 -12.14 -16.33
N ASP A 301 1.03 -12.99 -17.15
CA ASP A 301 0.91 -12.77 -18.59
C ASP A 301 0.10 -11.51 -18.92
N ALA A 302 -1.00 -11.27 -18.21
CA ALA A 302 -1.82 -10.09 -18.42
C ALA A 302 -1.02 -8.80 -18.14
N LEU A 303 -0.22 -8.78 -17.07
CA LEU A 303 0.65 -7.65 -16.73
C LEU A 303 1.74 -7.44 -17.79
N THR A 304 2.52 -8.47 -18.10
CA THR A 304 3.64 -8.36 -19.05
C THR A 304 3.17 -8.00 -20.46
N LYS A 305 2.07 -8.62 -20.95
CA LYS A 305 1.46 -8.29 -22.24
C LYS A 305 1.00 -6.83 -22.32
N THR A 306 0.50 -6.28 -21.23
CA THR A 306 -0.04 -4.91 -21.20
C THR A 306 1.06 -3.86 -21.03
N PHE A 307 2.09 -4.18 -20.26
CA PHE A 307 3.01 -3.19 -19.72
C PHE A 307 4.46 -3.32 -20.19
N CYS A 308 4.84 -4.39 -20.90
CA CYS A 308 6.16 -4.48 -21.49
C CYS A 308 6.27 -3.63 -22.78
N ASN A 309 6.34 -2.32 -22.62
CA ASN A 309 6.48 -1.37 -23.72
C ASN A 309 7.00 -0.01 -23.23
N ASP A 310 7.41 0.82 -24.19
CA ASP A 310 8.00 2.16 -23.99
C ASP A 310 7.10 3.13 -23.20
N ASP A 311 5.77 3.00 -23.31
CA ASP A 311 4.80 3.86 -22.59
C ASP A 311 4.79 3.62 -21.07
N HIS A 312 5.31 2.48 -20.63
CA HIS A 312 5.36 2.05 -19.23
C HIS A 312 6.80 1.76 -18.79
N TRP A 313 7.75 2.50 -19.36
CA TRP A 313 9.19 2.34 -19.15
C TRP A 313 9.59 2.32 -17.68
N ASN A 314 8.86 3.03 -16.81
CA ASN A 314 9.14 3.15 -15.38
C ASN A 314 8.59 2.00 -14.52
N ILE A 315 8.00 0.95 -15.11
CA ILE A 315 7.76 -0.31 -14.39
C ILE A 315 9.07 -1.09 -14.35
N ILE A 316 9.56 -1.34 -13.15
CA ILE A 316 10.87 -1.99 -12.93
C ILE A 316 10.77 -3.51 -12.86
N GLY A 317 9.57 -4.04 -12.62
CA GLY A 317 9.30 -5.47 -12.61
C GLY A 317 8.16 -5.87 -11.70
N LEU A 318 8.19 -7.14 -11.27
CA LEU A 318 7.21 -7.72 -10.36
C LEU A 318 7.85 -8.09 -9.03
N ASP A 319 7.16 -7.76 -7.94
CA ASP A 319 7.29 -8.47 -6.67
C ASP A 319 6.47 -9.76 -6.77
N LEU A 320 7.18 -10.89 -6.81
CA LEU A 320 6.64 -12.15 -7.34
C LEU A 320 5.52 -12.73 -6.48
N LYS A 321 5.50 -12.43 -5.18
CA LYS A 321 4.41 -12.72 -4.24
C LYS A 321 4.71 -12.04 -2.92
N ASN A 322 3.75 -11.27 -2.41
CA ASN A 322 3.89 -10.66 -1.10
C ASN A 322 3.93 -11.70 0.04
N ALA A 323 4.91 -11.58 0.91
CA ALA A 323 5.01 -12.22 2.22
C ALA A 323 4.64 -13.72 2.30
N PRO A 324 5.29 -14.63 1.53
CA PRO A 324 5.08 -16.06 1.68
C PRO A 324 5.32 -16.52 3.13
N SER A 325 4.28 -16.99 3.81
CA SER A 325 4.34 -17.32 5.24
C SER A 325 4.08 -18.78 5.56
N GLN A 326 3.53 -19.53 4.60
CA GLN A 326 3.30 -20.97 4.70
C GLN A 326 4.00 -21.72 3.56
N MET A 327 5.16 -21.21 3.15
CA MET A 327 6.03 -21.81 2.15
C MET A 327 7.38 -22.16 2.76
N THR A 328 8.06 -23.12 2.17
CA THR A 328 9.40 -23.57 2.54
C THR A 328 10.42 -23.07 1.52
N TRP A 329 11.72 -23.30 1.75
CA TRP A 329 12.77 -22.92 0.81
C TRP A 329 13.77 -24.06 0.66
N GLY A 330 13.98 -24.54 -0.56
CA GLY A 330 15.04 -25.50 -0.92
C GLY A 330 14.73 -26.99 -0.71
N ASP A 331 13.54 -27.34 -0.24
CA ASP A 331 13.13 -28.73 -0.01
C ASP A 331 12.51 -29.43 -1.25
N LYS A 332 12.28 -28.69 -2.33
CA LYS A 332 11.69 -29.14 -3.61
C LYS A 332 10.30 -29.77 -3.49
N THR A 333 9.58 -29.46 -2.42
CA THR A 333 8.16 -29.83 -2.26
C THR A 333 7.26 -28.84 -3.00
N ASP A 334 5.95 -29.13 -3.05
CA ASP A 334 4.95 -28.21 -3.64
C ASP A 334 4.86 -26.86 -2.91
N THR A 335 5.40 -26.76 -1.68
CA THR A 335 5.48 -25.52 -0.91
C THR A 335 6.84 -24.82 -1.03
N ASP A 336 7.76 -25.31 -1.85
CA ASP A 336 9.07 -24.67 -2.04
C ASP A 336 8.93 -23.35 -2.80
N TRP A 337 9.13 -22.24 -2.09
CA TRP A 337 9.06 -20.90 -2.66
C TRP A 337 10.18 -20.64 -3.66
N ALA A 338 11.37 -21.22 -3.51
CA ALA A 338 12.43 -21.03 -4.51
C ALA A 338 12.02 -21.59 -5.87
N VAL A 339 11.37 -22.76 -5.88
CA VAL A 339 10.86 -23.38 -7.12
C VAL A 339 9.73 -22.54 -7.73
N ALA A 340 8.78 -22.08 -6.92
CA ALA A 340 7.67 -21.24 -7.37
C ALA A 340 8.16 -19.86 -7.88
N ALA A 341 9.06 -19.20 -7.15
CA ALA A 341 9.66 -17.93 -7.54
C ALA A 341 10.41 -18.04 -8.87
N ALA A 342 11.17 -19.14 -9.09
CA ALA A 342 11.84 -19.39 -10.37
C ALA A 342 10.83 -19.49 -11.51
N LEU A 343 9.75 -20.25 -11.30
CA LEU A 343 8.69 -20.43 -12.29
C LEU A 343 7.99 -19.11 -12.65
N ILE A 344 7.58 -18.34 -11.65
CA ILE A 344 6.89 -17.05 -11.85
C ILE A 344 7.85 -16.04 -12.50
N GLY A 345 9.09 -15.95 -12.01
CA GLY A 345 10.13 -15.06 -12.52
C GLY A 345 10.47 -15.36 -13.98
N ASN A 346 10.66 -16.62 -14.35
CA ASN A 346 10.91 -17.01 -15.74
C ASN A 346 9.70 -16.74 -16.64
N ARG A 347 8.46 -16.95 -16.14
CA ARG A 347 7.25 -16.59 -16.88
C ARG A 347 7.17 -15.09 -17.15
N MET A 348 7.45 -14.28 -16.13
CA MET A 348 7.51 -12.82 -16.25
C MET A 348 8.56 -12.40 -17.28
N LEU A 349 9.78 -12.94 -17.20
CA LEU A 349 10.88 -12.59 -18.11
C LEU A 349 10.64 -13.04 -19.55
N GLY A 350 9.90 -14.14 -19.76
CA GLY A 350 9.43 -14.55 -21.07
C GLY A 350 8.46 -13.55 -21.71
N GLY A 351 7.66 -12.85 -20.89
CA GLY A 351 6.77 -11.77 -21.34
C GLY A 351 7.45 -10.40 -21.39
N CYS A 352 8.38 -10.13 -20.48
CA CYS A 352 9.16 -8.89 -20.43
C CYS A 352 10.60 -9.11 -19.95
N PRO A 353 11.56 -9.30 -20.86
CA PRO A 353 12.96 -9.59 -20.50
C PRO A 353 13.67 -8.40 -19.84
N ASN A 354 13.08 -7.20 -19.91
CA ASN A 354 13.65 -5.96 -19.38
C ASN A 354 13.41 -5.78 -17.87
N TRP A 355 12.46 -6.50 -17.29
CA TRP A 355 12.07 -6.36 -15.88
C TRP A 355 13.01 -7.09 -14.91
N LEU A 356 12.85 -6.79 -13.63
CA LEU A 356 13.45 -7.48 -12.48
C LEU A 356 12.41 -8.33 -11.75
N ALA A 357 12.86 -9.45 -11.18
CA ALA A 357 12.08 -10.29 -10.29
C ALA A 357 12.47 -9.96 -8.84
N PHE A 358 11.57 -9.31 -8.12
CA PHE A 358 11.70 -9.07 -6.68
C PHE A 358 11.20 -10.30 -5.93
N VAL A 359 12.08 -10.88 -5.12
CA VAL A 359 11.86 -12.18 -4.46
C VAL A 359 11.96 -11.98 -2.95
N GLU A 360 10.81 -12.03 -2.29
CA GLU A 360 10.73 -12.11 -0.84
C GLU A 360 11.20 -13.47 -0.29
N GLY A 361 11.40 -13.55 1.01
CA GLY A 361 11.69 -14.79 1.74
C GLY A 361 10.46 -15.56 2.19
N VAL A 362 10.68 -16.54 3.07
CA VAL A 362 9.62 -17.34 3.71
C VAL A 362 9.45 -16.95 5.19
N ASN A 363 8.71 -17.74 5.96
CA ASN A 363 8.61 -17.63 7.40
C ASN A 363 9.01 -18.96 8.07
N ALA A 364 10.10 -18.95 8.82
CA ALA A 364 10.52 -20.11 9.60
C ALA A 364 10.98 -19.72 11.00
N GLN A 365 11.07 -20.72 11.88
CA GLN A 365 11.60 -20.54 13.23
C GLN A 365 13.12 -20.73 13.21
N HIS A 366 13.83 -19.78 13.81
CA HIS A 366 15.27 -19.80 13.93
C HIS A 366 15.70 -19.57 15.38
N THR A 367 16.99 -19.83 15.61
CA THR A 367 17.65 -19.53 16.87
C THR A 367 18.97 -18.83 16.60
N MET A 368 19.34 -17.88 17.44
CA MET A 368 20.65 -17.22 17.39
C MET A 368 21.05 -16.71 18.77
N THR A 369 22.34 -16.44 18.97
CA THR A 369 22.81 -15.61 20.07
C THR A 369 22.84 -14.16 19.61
N LEU A 370 22.07 -13.31 20.27
CA LEU A 370 22.00 -11.88 19.99
C LEU A 370 23.31 -11.18 20.42
N PRO A 371 23.62 -9.97 19.88
CA PRO A 371 24.82 -9.21 20.26
C PRO A 371 24.94 -8.93 21.77
N ASN A 372 23.80 -8.85 22.48
CA ASN A 372 23.75 -8.68 23.94
C ASN A 372 23.99 -9.99 24.73
N GLY A 373 24.39 -11.09 24.07
CA GLY A 373 24.67 -12.39 24.68
C GLY A 373 23.43 -13.25 24.96
N VAL A 374 22.22 -12.78 24.66
CA VAL A 374 20.98 -13.53 24.90
C VAL A 374 20.76 -14.55 23.80
N PHE A 375 20.57 -15.82 24.17
CA PHE A 375 20.09 -16.85 23.24
C PHE A 375 18.61 -16.64 22.96
N ALA A 376 18.25 -16.42 21.70
CA ALA A 376 16.90 -16.12 21.26
C ALA A 376 16.41 -17.20 20.28
N SER A 377 15.14 -17.58 20.43
CA SER A 377 14.36 -18.22 19.37
C SER A 377 13.31 -17.25 18.88
N TYR A 378 13.16 -17.15 17.56
CA TYR A 378 12.23 -16.24 16.92
C TYR A 378 11.72 -16.82 15.60
N TYR A 379 10.62 -16.26 15.12
CA TYR A 379 10.15 -16.48 13.74
C TYR A 379 10.57 -15.31 12.88
N ASP A 380 10.94 -15.57 11.64
CA ASP A 380 11.19 -14.51 10.65
C ASP A 380 9.96 -13.61 10.52
N TRP A 381 10.14 -12.39 10.02
CA TRP A 381 8.99 -11.66 9.49
C TRP A 381 8.47 -12.43 8.26
N TRP A 382 7.16 -12.36 8.01
CA TRP A 382 6.62 -12.91 6.77
C TRP A 382 7.28 -12.25 5.56
N GLY A 383 7.83 -13.05 4.65
CA GLY A 383 8.60 -12.53 3.51
C GLY A 383 10.07 -12.23 3.82
N ALA A 384 10.60 -12.57 5.01
CA ALA A 384 11.97 -12.19 5.39
C ALA A 384 12.98 -13.35 5.40
N GLY A 385 12.51 -14.59 5.55
CA GLY A 385 13.39 -15.73 5.72
C GLY A 385 14.11 -16.10 4.41
N LEU A 386 15.36 -15.66 4.26
CA LEU A 386 16.24 -15.92 3.12
C LEU A 386 17.51 -16.68 3.52
N GLN A 387 17.54 -17.27 4.72
CA GLN A 387 18.67 -18.03 5.25
C GLN A 387 19.08 -19.18 4.34
N GLU A 388 18.10 -19.89 3.75
CA GLU A 388 18.35 -21.06 2.93
C GLU A 388 18.82 -20.74 1.50
N VAL A 389 18.86 -19.47 1.09
CA VAL A 389 19.45 -19.05 -0.19
C VAL A 389 20.91 -19.47 -0.30
N ALA A 390 21.66 -19.45 0.80
CA ALA A 390 23.07 -19.86 0.81
C ALA A 390 23.26 -21.33 0.39
N ASN A 391 22.33 -22.21 0.77
CA ASN A 391 22.40 -23.64 0.50
C ASN A 391 21.66 -24.00 -0.79
N TYR A 392 20.58 -23.29 -1.08
CA TYR A 392 19.67 -23.52 -2.20
C TYR A 392 19.44 -22.20 -2.94
N PRO A 393 20.45 -21.72 -3.70
CA PRO A 393 20.34 -20.45 -4.40
C PRO A 393 19.27 -20.52 -5.49
N LEU A 394 18.47 -19.46 -5.56
CA LEU A 394 17.52 -19.25 -6.64
C LEU A 394 18.26 -18.83 -7.90
N ALA A 395 17.89 -19.41 -9.04
CA ALA A 395 18.37 -18.99 -10.36
C ALA A 395 17.21 -18.83 -11.33
N LEU A 396 17.31 -17.80 -12.18
CA LEU A 396 16.42 -17.58 -13.32
C LEU A 396 17.16 -17.91 -14.62
N GLU A 397 16.42 -18.18 -15.69
CA GLU A 397 17.00 -18.45 -17.02
C GLU A 397 17.75 -17.22 -17.58
N THR A 398 17.28 -16.01 -17.23
CA THR A 398 17.98 -14.76 -17.55
C THR A 398 18.79 -14.30 -16.34
N ALA A 399 20.09 -14.16 -16.52
CA ALA A 399 21.01 -13.72 -15.47
C ALA A 399 20.74 -12.27 -15.02
N ASN A 400 21.17 -11.95 -13.80
CA ASN A 400 21.14 -10.60 -13.23
C ASN A 400 19.72 -10.00 -13.15
N LYS A 401 18.71 -10.84 -12.91
CA LYS A 401 17.30 -10.42 -12.81
C LYS A 401 16.70 -10.50 -11.41
N ILE A 402 17.37 -11.15 -10.46
CA ILE A 402 16.86 -11.33 -9.10
C ILE A 402 17.22 -10.11 -8.24
N VAL A 403 16.24 -9.55 -7.55
CA VAL A 403 16.42 -8.65 -6.41
C VAL A 403 15.79 -9.31 -5.20
N TYR A 404 16.51 -9.43 -4.09
CA TYR A 404 15.91 -9.96 -2.86
C TYR A 404 15.12 -8.85 -2.16
N ALA A 405 13.87 -9.14 -1.80
CA ALA A 405 12.88 -8.14 -1.38
C ALA A 405 12.37 -8.31 0.07
N PRO A 406 13.19 -8.63 1.09
CA PRO A 406 12.69 -9.06 2.38
C PRO A 406 11.92 -7.97 3.14
N HIS A 407 11.05 -8.40 4.05
CA HIS A 407 10.34 -7.51 4.97
C HIS A 407 11.03 -7.43 6.33
N TYR A 408 10.94 -6.27 6.99
CA TYR A 408 11.37 -6.15 8.39
C TYR A 408 10.53 -5.10 9.12
N TYR A 409 9.91 -5.51 10.22
CA TYR A 409 8.93 -4.68 10.92
C TYR A 409 9.29 -4.41 12.38
N SER A 410 8.44 -3.62 13.01
CA SER A 410 8.55 -3.16 14.39
C SER A 410 7.52 -3.89 15.29
N PRO A 411 7.59 -3.73 16.63
CA PRO A 411 6.66 -4.36 17.54
C PRO A 411 5.19 -4.00 17.30
N SER A 412 4.89 -2.91 16.58
CA SER A 412 3.51 -2.54 16.28
C SER A 412 2.81 -3.49 15.31
N VAL A 413 3.58 -4.23 14.50
CA VAL A 413 3.07 -5.30 13.64
C VAL A 413 2.98 -6.62 14.42
N TYR A 414 4.03 -6.99 15.15
CA TYR A 414 4.02 -8.14 16.04
C TYR A 414 5.08 -8.00 17.14
N PRO A 415 4.78 -8.27 18.43
CA PRO A 415 5.75 -8.15 19.51
C PRO A 415 6.81 -9.26 19.40
N GLN A 416 7.97 -8.95 18.85
CA GLN A 416 9.11 -9.86 18.81
C GLN A 416 9.97 -9.73 20.07
N LYS A 417 10.23 -10.85 20.77
CA LYS A 417 10.92 -10.82 22.06
C LYS A 417 12.34 -10.28 21.98
N TYR A 418 13.03 -10.50 20.86
CA TYR A 418 14.39 -10.00 20.67
C TYR A 418 14.46 -8.46 20.61
N LEU A 419 13.35 -7.76 20.38
CA LEU A 419 13.30 -6.28 20.38
C LEU A 419 13.20 -5.67 21.78
N LEU A 420 13.16 -6.50 22.83
CA LEU A 420 13.05 -6.10 24.23
C LEU A 420 14.20 -6.71 25.05
N ALA A 421 14.58 -6.07 26.15
CA ALA A 421 15.69 -6.54 26.99
C ALA A 421 15.30 -7.81 27.78
N ASN A 422 14.04 -7.88 28.22
CA ASN A 422 13.43 -9.03 28.85
C ASN A 422 11.90 -8.97 28.66
N GLY A 423 11.18 -9.94 29.22
CA GLY A 423 9.72 -9.98 29.17
C GLY A 423 9.17 -11.39 29.15
N THR A 424 7.88 -11.51 29.48
CA THR A 424 7.15 -12.77 29.57
C THR A 424 6.12 -12.83 28.43
N ARG A 425 6.27 -13.84 27.56
CA ARG A 425 5.33 -14.11 26.46
C ARG A 425 4.01 -14.63 27.04
N VAL A 426 2.90 -14.00 26.67
CA VAL A 426 1.53 -14.42 27.01
C VAL A 426 0.68 -14.36 25.75
N GLY A 427 0.48 -15.51 25.09
CA GLY A 427 -0.09 -15.53 23.74
C GLY A 427 0.81 -14.75 22.77
N ASP A 428 0.25 -13.83 22.01
CA ASP A 428 1.03 -12.95 21.11
C ASP A 428 1.66 -11.74 21.81
N LEU A 429 1.29 -11.46 23.05
CA LEU A 429 1.75 -10.30 23.81
C LEU A 429 3.02 -10.60 24.60
N ILE A 430 3.75 -9.54 24.97
CA ILE A 430 4.87 -9.62 25.90
C ILE A 430 4.58 -8.66 27.04
N GLY A 431 4.36 -9.19 28.25
CA GLY A 431 4.18 -8.41 29.47
C GLY A 431 5.44 -8.40 30.34
N ALA A 432 5.45 -7.55 31.37
CA ALA A 432 6.55 -7.42 32.33
C ALA A 432 7.94 -7.30 31.67
N TYR A 433 8.02 -6.47 30.62
CA TYR A 433 9.23 -6.25 29.85
C TYR A 433 9.95 -4.97 30.25
N THR A 434 11.20 -4.89 29.85
CA THR A 434 11.99 -3.66 29.81
C THR A 434 12.54 -3.48 28.40
N GLU A 435 12.64 -2.23 27.96
CA GLU A 435 13.11 -1.90 26.61
C GLU A 435 14.64 -1.87 26.56
N LEU A 436 15.20 -2.26 25.42
CA LEU A 436 16.63 -2.11 25.13
C LEU A 436 17.00 -0.63 25.00
N ASP A 437 18.24 -0.26 25.35
CA ASP A 437 18.81 1.04 24.98
C ASP A 437 18.99 1.17 23.46
N ASN A 438 19.28 2.39 22.97
CA ASN A 438 19.33 2.67 21.53
C ASN A 438 20.43 1.92 20.79
N ALA A 439 21.62 1.79 21.39
CA ALA A 439 22.75 1.15 20.74
C ALA A 439 22.48 -0.35 20.63
N THR A 440 22.08 -0.97 21.73
CA THR A 440 21.77 -2.41 21.77
C THR A 440 20.59 -2.76 20.87
N LEU A 441 19.52 -1.95 20.85
CA LEU A 441 18.37 -2.20 19.97
C LEU A 441 18.79 -2.17 18.49
N LYS A 442 19.60 -1.17 18.09
CA LYS A 442 20.09 -1.07 16.71
C LYS A 442 20.95 -2.27 16.33
N GLU A 443 21.87 -2.69 17.21
CA GLU A 443 22.69 -3.88 16.98
C GLU A 443 21.85 -5.16 16.86
N VAL A 444 20.82 -5.31 17.69
CA VAL A 444 19.91 -6.46 17.62
C VAL A 444 19.09 -6.45 16.33
N VAL A 445 18.56 -5.29 15.91
CA VAL A 445 17.87 -5.16 14.62
C VAL A 445 18.79 -5.56 13.47
N PHE A 446 20.02 -5.05 13.45
CA PHE A 446 20.99 -5.35 12.41
C PHE A 446 21.39 -6.83 12.42
N ALA A 447 21.61 -7.43 13.59
CA ALA A 447 22.02 -8.83 13.71
C ALA A 447 20.90 -9.80 13.31
N THR A 448 19.66 -9.52 13.69
CA THR A 448 18.52 -10.35 13.29
C THR A 448 18.19 -10.18 11.82
N ALA A 449 18.30 -8.97 11.26
CA ALA A 449 18.19 -8.75 9.82
C ALA A 449 19.33 -9.44 9.04
N ASP A 450 20.58 -9.37 9.51
CA ASP A 450 21.73 -10.08 8.92
C ASP A 450 21.51 -11.59 8.94
N ASN A 451 20.97 -12.13 10.04
CA ASN A 451 20.60 -13.54 10.10
C ASN A 451 19.51 -13.87 9.06
N MET A 452 18.42 -13.10 8.99
CA MET A 452 17.29 -13.38 8.08
C MET A 452 17.69 -13.28 6.61
N PHE A 453 18.40 -12.22 6.23
CA PHE A 453 18.67 -11.89 4.83
C PHE A 453 19.92 -11.04 4.58
N GLY A 454 20.34 -10.21 5.54
CA GLY A 454 21.38 -9.21 5.33
C GLY A 454 22.76 -9.82 5.02
N TYR A 455 23.00 -11.08 5.40
CA TYR A 455 24.23 -11.78 5.00
C TYR A 455 24.41 -11.87 3.47
N LEU A 456 23.31 -11.86 2.69
CA LEU A 456 23.35 -11.88 1.23
C LEU A 456 24.04 -10.63 0.65
N ALA A 457 24.01 -9.51 1.37
CA ALA A 457 24.68 -8.27 0.98
C ALA A 457 26.20 -8.47 0.87
N LYS A 458 26.78 -9.39 1.67
CA LYS A 458 28.22 -9.68 1.70
C LYS A 458 28.71 -10.41 0.46
N ALA A 459 27.84 -11.16 -0.21
CA ALA A 459 28.17 -11.87 -1.43
C ALA A 459 28.08 -10.98 -2.68
N GLU A 460 27.40 -9.84 -2.58
CA GLU A 460 27.18 -8.84 -3.65
C GLU A 460 26.66 -9.43 -4.98
N GLN A 461 26.02 -10.60 -4.98
CA GLN A 461 25.55 -11.24 -6.21
C GLN A 461 24.28 -10.57 -6.77
N ALA A 462 23.37 -10.17 -5.89
CA ALA A 462 22.11 -9.51 -6.21
C ALA A 462 21.88 -8.34 -5.24
N ALA A 463 21.14 -7.33 -5.69
CA ALA A 463 20.71 -6.25 -4.82
C ALA A 463 19.69 -6.73 -3.78
N ILE A 464 19.73 -6.13 -2.59
CA ILE A 464 18.68 -6.26 -1.57
C ILE A 464 17.91 -4.94 -1.48
N VAL A 465 16.58 -5.01 -1.53
CA VAL A 465 15.70 -3.87 -1.33
C VAL A 465 14.66 -4.29 -0.30
N LEU A 466 14.49 -3.58 0.81
CA LEU A 466 13.40 -3.97 1.73
C LEU A 466 12.04 -3.77 1.04
N GLY A 467 11.25 -4.83 0.89
CA GLY A 467 9.92 -4.77 0.26
C GLY A 467 8.91 -4.00 1.13
N GLU A 468 9.04 -4.12 2.45
CA GLU A 468 8.24 -3.41 3.44
C GLU A 468 9.04 -3.21 4.74
N PHE A 469 8.99 -1.99 5.26
CA PHE A 469 9.32 -1.68 6.65
C PHE A 469 8.49 -0.50 7.15
N GLY A 470 8.13 -0.49 8.43
CA GLY A 470 7.32 0.59 8.99
C GLY A 470 6.69 0.25 10.35
N GLY A 471 5.74 1.07 10.76
CA GLY A 471 5.09 0.96 12.06
C GLY A 471 4.46 2.27 12.52
N LEU A 472 4.00 2.27 13.77
CA LEU A 472 3.49 3.46 14.45
C LEU A 472 4.64 4.41 14.83
N TYR A 473 4.95 5.39 13.99
CA TYR A 473 6.07 6.29 14.21
C TYR A 473 5.78 7.35 15.29
N THR A 474 4.64 8.04 15.22
CA THR A 474 4.25 9.09 16.17
C THR A 474 3.37 8.58 17.31
N GLN A 475 2.69 7.45 17.09
CA GLN A 475 1.75 6.88 18.06
C GLN A 475 2.37 5.85 19.01
N ASP A 476 3.68 5.58 18.92
CA ASP A 476 4.38 4.62 19.77
C ASP A 476 4.16 4.88 21.27
N LYS A 477 3.60 3.89 21.97
CA LYS A 477 3.30 3.90 23.40
C LYS A 477 4.34 3.19 24.26
N HIS A 478 5.39 2.62 23.67
CA HIS A 478 6.52 2.14 24.47
C HIS A 478 7.21 3.33 25.15
N ALA A 479 7.63 3.18 26.41
CA ALA A 479 8.18 4.27 27.22
C ALA A 479 9.45 4.87 26.60
N ASN A 480 10.28 4.03 25.97
CA ASN A 480 11.49 4.44 25.24
C ASN A 480 11.28 4.45 23.72
N TYR A 481 10.04 4.48 23.22
CA TYR A 481 9.72 4.52 21.80
C TYR A 481 10.38 3.40 20.96
N THR A 482 10.34 2.15 21.43
CA THR A 482 10.93 1.00 20.72
C THR A 482 10.41 0.83 19.28
N VAL A 483 9.13 1.07 18.99
CA VAL A 483 8.60 0.98 17.61
C VAL A 483 9.28 2.01 16.71
N ARG A 484 9.33 3.27 17.15
CA ARG A 484 10.02 4.35 16.40
C ARG A 484 11.48 4.01 16.14
N ARG A 485 12.20 3.56 17.17
CA ARG A 485 13.64 3.27 17.08
C ARG A 485 13.96 2.07 16.18
N VAL A 486 13.06 1.08 16.09
CA VAL A 486 13.19 -0.02 15.12
C VAL A 486 13.02 0.50 13.70
N ILE A 487 12.04 1.37 13.44
CA ILE A 487 11.87 2.00 12.11
C ILE A 487 13.11 2.80 11.73
N GLU A 488 13.67 3.59 12.64
CA GLU A 488 14.93 4.34 12.42
C GLU A 488 16.13 3.41 12.16
N SER A 489 16.17 2.24 12.81
CA SER A 489 17.17 1.21 12.54
C SER A 489 17.02 0.62 11.13
N CYS A 490 15.80 0.38 10.65
CA CYS A 490 15.55 -0.02 9.26
C CYS A 490 16.00 1.05 8.26
N ILE A 491 15.71 2.34 8.54
CA ILE A 491 16.18 3.48 7.73
C ILE A 491 17.71 3.48 7.63
N ALA A 492 18.42 3.24 8.74
CA ALA A 492 19.87 3.16 8.76
C ALA A 492 20.41 1.90 8.05
N MET A 493 19.68 0.79 8.10
CA MET A 493 20.06 -0.49 7.50
C MET A 493 20.03 -0.43 5.97
N VAL A 494 19.01 0.16 5.36
CA VAL A 494 18.88 0.22 3.89
C VAL A 494 19.91 1.12 3.19
N GLN A 495 20.71 1.85 3.97
CA GLN A 495 21.83 2.66 3.51
C GLN A 495 23.17 1.92 3.58
N GLN A 496 23.21 0.70 4.16
CA GLN A 496 24.43 -0.08 4.28
C GLN A 496 24.87 -0.69 2.93
N PRO A 497 26.16 -1.01 2.74
CA PRO A 497 26.63 -1.69 1.54
C PRO A 497 25.84 -2.97 1.21
N GLY A 498 25.59 -3.20 -0.08
CA GLY A 498 24.79 -4.33 -0.61
C GLY A 498 23.27 -4.16 -0.51
N PHE A 499 22.77 -3.14 0.19
CA PHE A 499 21.39 -2.68 0.08
C PHE A 499 21.25 -1.62 -1.01
N ALA A 500 20.20 -1.74 -1.81
CA ALA A 500 19.81 -0.79 -2.85
C ALA A 500 18.59 0.05 -2.45
N GLY A 501 18.28 0.14 -1.15
CA GLY A 501 17.19 0.94 -0.60
C GLY A 501 16.01 0.11 -0.05
N GLY A 502 14.80 0.68 -0.07
CA GLY A 502 13.61 0.01 0.46
C GLY A 502 12.32 0.79 0.28
N TYR A 503 11.19 0.12 0.56
CA TYR A 503 9.85 0.69 0.51
C TYR A 503 9.23 0.80 1.91
N VAL A 504 8.89 2.03 2.30
CA VAL A 504 8.21 2.29 3.57
C VAL A 504 6.75 1.81 3.47
N TRP A 505 6.27 1.11 4.49
CA TRP A 505 4.86 0.78 4.69
C TRP A 505 4.26 1.74 5.74
N SER A 506 3.44 2.72 5.36
CA SER A 506 3.03 3.06 3.97
C SER A 506 2.69 4.54 3.77
N LEU A 507 2.34 4.93 2.54
CA LEU A 507 1.76 6.25 2.25
C LEU A 507 0.43 6.44 2.99
N ASN A 508 -0.36 5.37 3.05
CA ASN A 508 -1.76 5.33 3.42
C ASN A 508 -1.96 5.52 4.94
N PRO A 509 -2.76 6.51 5.40
CA PRO A 509 -3.14 6.61 6.80
C PRO A 509 -3.91 5.39 7.31
N GLU A 510 -4.56 4.63 6.43
CA GLU A 510 -5.40 3.47 6.80
C GLU A 510 -4.60 2.24 7.21
N SER A 511 -3.26 2.27 7.10
CA SER A 511 -2.39 1.16 7.50
C SER A 511 -2.57 0.82 8.98
N GLY A 512 -3.11 -0.37 9.22
CA GLY A 512 -3.43 -0.90 10.55
C GLY A 512 -2.24 -1.59 11.23
N TYR A 513 -2.15 -1.40 12.53
CA TYR A 513 -1.17 -2.02 13.42
C TYR A 513 -1.88 -2.56 14.66
N ASN A 514 -1.48 -3.75 15.13
CA ASN A 514 -2.25 -4.51 16.11
C ASN A 514 -1.72 -4.46 17.54
N TYR A 515 -0.54 -3.89 17.75
CA TYR A 515 0.11 -3.91 19.05
C TYR A 515 0.67 -2.54 19.41
N ASN A 516 0.31 -2.00 20.58
CA ASN A 516 0.83 -0.72 21.03
C ASN A 516 0.54 -0.45 22.52
N PRO A 517 1.50 -0.65 23.44
CA PRO A 517 2.80 -1.27 23.23
C PRO A 517 2.71 -2.82 23.21
N SER A 518 3.83 -3.52 23.35
CA SER A 518 3.96 -4.98 23.18
C SER A 518 3.07 -5.86 24.08
N ASP A 519 2.52 -5.30 25.16
CA ASP A 519 1.59 -5.92 26.11
C ASP A 519 0.11 -5.61 25.83
N HIS A 520 -0.20 -4.84 24.78
CA HIS A 520 -1.56 -4.43 24.45
C HIS A 520 -1.89 -4.75 22.99
N VAL A 521 -3.01 -5.44 22.78
CA VAL A 521 -3.61 -5.65 21.45
C VAL A 521 -4.68 -4.60 21.18
N GLY A 522 -4.76 -4.13 19.94
CA GLY A 522 -5.75 -3.14 19.51
C GLY A 522 -5.71 -2.93 18.00
N LEU A 523 -6.25 -1.79 17.55
CA LEU A 523 -6.11 -1.31 16.17
C LEU A 523 -5.69 0.16 16.22
N TRP A 524 -4.51 0.43 15.71
CA TRP A 524 -4.01 1.78 15.46
C TRP A 524 -3.75 1.94 13.99
N GLN A 525 -3.92 3.16 13.48
CA GLN A 525 -3.73 3.47 12.09
C GLN A 525 -2.74 4.62 11.96
N GLU A 526 -1.69 4.42 11.16
CA GLU A 526 -0.71 5.47 10.88
C GLU A 526 -0.10 5.26 9.49
N GLY A 527 0.05 6.36 8.76
CA GLY A 527 0.77 6.41 7.49
C GLY A 527 1.62 7.67 7.41
N LEU A 528 2.26 7.86 6.26
CA LEU A 528 3.00 9.09 5.98
C LEU A 528 2.05 10.29 5.79
N ILE A 529 0.90 10.06 5.16
CA ILE A 529 -0.17 11.05 5.01
C ILE A 529 -1.18 10.86 6.14
N GLY A 530 -1.81 11.95 6.58
CA GLY A 530 -2.86 11.94 7.60
C GLY A 530 -4.22 11.49 7.03
N PRO A 531 -5.22 11.18 7.88
CA PRO A 531 -6.50 10.62 7.46
C PRO A 531 -7.31 11.47 6.47
N ASP A 532 -7.02 12.77 6.37
CA ASP A 532 -7.63 13.68 5.40
C ASP A 532 -6.99 13.62 4.00
N TRP A 533 -5.95 12.80 3.82
CA TRP A 533 -5.17 12.66 2.59
C TRP A 533 -4.47 13.94 2.10
N VAL A 534 -4.39 14.97 2.95
CA VAL A 534 -3.76 16.27 2.64
C VAL A 534 -2.83 16.76 3.74
N SER A 535 -3.02 16.34 4.99
CA SER A 535 -2.08 16.57 6.08
C SER A 535 -0.94 15.56 6.00
N VAL A 536 0.25 15.95 6.47
CA VAL A 536 1.44 15.07 6.47
C VAL A 536 1.87 14.78 7.90
N ASN A 537 2.23 13.53 8.16
CA ASN A 537 2.92 13.13 9.37
C ASN A 537 4.35 13.69 9.36
N LYS A 538 4.52 14.96 9.72
CA LYS A 538 5.80 15.69 9.62
C LYS A 538 6.94 15.03 10.40
N PRO A 539 6.76 14.52 11.64
CA PRO A 539 7.82 13.80 12.33
C PRO A 539 8.30 12.58 11.55
N TYR A 540 7.37 11.79 11.00
CA TYR A 540 7.73 10.61 10.22
C TYR A 540 8.40 11.00 8.90
N LEU A 541 7.85 11.99 8.17
CA LEU A 541 8.46 12.51 6.95
C LEU A 541 9.90 13.00 7.20
N ASN A 542 10.15 13.69 8.31
CA ASN A 542 11.48 14.17 8.67
C ASN A 542 12.46 13.00 8.89
N ALA A 543 12.03 11.93 9.57
CA ALA A 543 12.87 10.74 9.73
C ALA A 543 13.17 10.06 8.38
N LEU A 544 12.19 10.01 7.49
CA LEU A 544 12.35 9.46 6.14
C LEU A 544 13.21 10.33 5.21
N ARG A 545 13.62 11.55 5.61
CA ARG A 545 14.63 12.32 4.86
C ARG A 545 16.02 11.71 4.95
N GLU A 546 16.31 10.92 5.98
CA GLU A 546 17.58 10.19 6.06
C GLU A 546 17.76 9.19 4.90
N LEU A 547 16.65 8.72 4.29
CA LEU A 547 16.70 7.89 3.07
C LEU A 547 17.20 8.66 1.84
N ASP A 548 17.34 9.99 1.90
CA ASP A 548 17.97 10.78 0.83
C ASP A 548 19.46 10.44 0.68
N ASN A 549 20.05 9.81 1.71
CA ASN A 549 21.43 9.34 1.72
C ASN A 549 21.60 7.92 1.16
N VAL A 550 20.52 7.25 0.70
CA VAL A 550 20.64 5.94 0.02
C VAL A 550 21.60 6.08 -1.18
N PRO A 551 22.62 5.22 -1.30
CA PRO A 551 23.58 5.31 -2.39
C PRO A 551 22.92 5.31 -3.77
N HIS A 552 23.41 6.17 -4.66
CA HIS A 552 22.89 6.30 -6.03
C HIS A 552 21.41 6.69 -6.15
N LEU A 553 20.83 7.31 -5.12
CA LEU A 553 19.47 7.84 -5.19
C LEU A 553 19.37 8.92 -6.28
N ALA A 554 18.49 8.70 -7.24
CA ALA A 554 18.19 9.63 -8.32
C ALA A 554 16.77 9.39 -8.83
N ARG A 555 16.20 10.36 -9.55
CA ARG A 555 14.98 10.10 -10.34
C ARG A 555 15.29 9.11 -11.45
N TRP A 556 14.30 8.28 -11.80
CA TRP A 556 14.45 7.34 -12.90
C TRP A 556 14.52 8.10 -14.23
N PRO A 557 15.54 7.86 -15.07
CA PRO A 557 15.73 8.59 -16.31
C PRO A 557 14.84 8.04 -17.44
N CYS A 558 14.20 8.96 -18.17
CA CYS A 558 13.61 8.66 -19.46
C CYS A 558 14.73 8.50 -20.50
N LEU A 559 14.97 7.27 -20.96
CA LEU A 559 15.99 6.98 -21.98
C LEU A 559 15.42 7.22 -23.37
N SER A 560 16.23 7.73 -24.31
CA SER A 560 15.85 7.99 -25.71
C SER A 560 16.20 6.86 -26.66
#